data_AF-A0A3E1DAH2-F1
#
_entry.id   AF-A0A3E1DAH2-F1
#
_cell.length_a   1.000
_cell.length_b   1.000
_cell.length_c   1.000
_cell.angle_alpha   90.00
_cell.angle_beta   90.00
_cell.angle_gamma   90.00
#
_symmetry.space_group_name_H-M   'P 1'
#
loop_
_entity.id
_entity.type
_entity.pdbx_description
1 polymer ?
#
loop_
_entity_poly.entity_id
_entity_poly.type
_entity_poly.pdbx_seq_one_letter_code
_entity_poly.pdbx_strand_id
1 'polypeptide(L)'
;MPAKAFIDTNIVIYSLGPNSAKATLAAPLFADHPTISTQVLSETANVARKKLAMPLSEIGKLLAMLEATCRVEIVTPATMHRALDISGRHGFSWFDSLIVASALEAGCDALYTEDLQHGQVLEGKLTVTNPFSV
;
A
#
# COMPACT_ATOMS: atom_id res chain seq x y z
N MET A 1 -7.97 -16.62 -11.94
CA MET A 1 -6.79 -16.23 -11.15
C MET A 1 -7.26 -15.22 -10.13
N PRO A 2 -6.80 -15.25 -8.87
CA PRO A 2 -7.16 -14.22 -7.90
C PRO A 2 -6.76 -12.83 -8.42
N ALA A 3 -7.58 -11.82 -8.15
CA ALA A 3 -7.33 -10.44 -8.57
C ALA A 3 -5.99 -9.96 -7.99
N LYS A 4 -5.17 -9.26 -8.78
CA LYS A 4 -3.88 -8.77 -8.27
C LYS A 4 -4.13 -7.58 -7.34
N ALA A 5 -3.78 -7.74 -6.07
CA ALA A 5 -3.94 -6.71 -5.05
C ALA A 5 -2.69 -5.85 -4.90
N PHE A 6 -2.88 -4.56 -4.68
CA PHE A 6 -1.86 -3.63 -4.19
C PHE A 6 -2.22 -3.19 -2.76
N ILE A 7 -1.24 -3.12 -1.87
CA ILE A 7 -1.41 -2.77 -0.46
C ILE A 7 -0.72 -1.44 -0.18
N ASP A 8 -1.46 -0.50 0.42
CA ASP A 8 -0.95 0.78 0.87
C ASP A 8 -0.28 0.69 2.25
N THR A 9 0.51 1.70 2.62
CA THR A 9 1.22 1.81 3.89
C THR A 9 0.28 1.72 5.08
N ASN A 10 -0.90 2.36 5.05
CA ASN A 10 -1.83 2.33 6.19
C ASN A 10 -2.24 0.88 6.53
N ILE A 11 -2.49 0.03 5.54
CA ILE A 11 -2.85 -1.38 5.71
C ILE A 11 -1.69 -2.17 6.32
N VAL A 12 -0.45 -1.94 5.85
CA VAL A 12 0.76 -2.53 6.46
C VAL A 12 0.86 -2.13 7.94
N ILE A 13 0.69 -0.86 8.26
CA ILE A 13 0.79 -0.40 9.65
C ILE A 13 -0.31 -1.01 10.52
N TYR A 14 -1.53 -1.16 10.01
CA TYR A 14 -2.59 -1.82 10.77
C TYR A 14 -2.37 -3.32 10.97
N SER A 15 -1.73 -4.02 10.02
CA SER A 15 -1.43 -5.45 10.19
C SER A 15 -0.35 -5.72 11.24
N LEU A 16 0.50 -4.72 11.55
CA LEU A 16 1.51 -4.77 12.60
C LEU A 16 0.96 -4.39 13.99
N GLY A 17 -0.21 -3.78 14.05
CA GLY A 17 -0.80 -3.30 15.29
C GLY A 17 -1.20 -4.43 16.24
N PRO A 18 -1.32 -4.14 17.55
CA PRO A 18 -1.87 -5.11 18.51
C PRO A 18 -3.28 -5.56 18.07
N ASN A 19 -3.70 -6.75 18.50
CA ASN A 19 -4.98 -7.42 18.20
C ASN A 19 -6.20 -6.49 18.27
N SER A 20 -6.39 -5.72 17.20
CA SER A 20 -7.43 -4.73 17.02
C SER A 20 -8.32 -5.20 15.88
N ALA A 21 -9.54 -4.69 15.81
CA ALA A 21 -10.46 -5.02 14.71
C ALA A 21 -9.80 -4.76 13.33
N LYS A 22 -9.03 -3.66 13.20
CA LYS A 22 -8.29 -3.36 11.97
C LYS A 22 -7.17 -4.36 11.68
N ALA A 23 -6.42 -4.81 12.69
CA ALA A 23 -5.40 -5.84 12.49
C ALA A 23 -6.00 -7.17 11.99
N THR A 24 -7.15 -7.57 12.55
CA THR A 24 -7.88 -8.78 12.12
C THR A 24 -8.37 -8.69 10.67
N LEU A 25 -8.74 -7.49 10.21
CA LEU A 25 -9.17 -7.25 8.84
C LEU A 25 -8.00 -7.09 7.86
N ALA A 26 -6.88 -6.52 8.30
CA ALA A 26 -5.70 -6.27 7.46
C ALA A 26 -4.83 -7.52 7.26
N ALA A 27 -4.64 -8.35 8.29
CA ALA A 27 -3.73 -9.50 8.23
C ALA A 27 -4.05 -10.50 7.10
N PRO A 28 -5.32 -10.88 6.82
CA PRO A 28 -5.65 -11.80 5.75
C PRO A 28 -5.28 -11.30 4.35
N LEU A 29 -5.16 -9.97 4.15
CA LEU A 29 -4.82 -9.39 2.84
C LEU A 29 -3.41 -9.74 2.36
N PHE A 30 -2.55 -10.23 3.25
CA PHE A 30 -1.18 -10.66 2.94
C PHE A 30 -1.06 -12.13 2.54
N ALA A 31 -2.14 -12.92 2.65
CA ALA A 31 -2.11 -14.38 2.41
C ALA A 31 -1.75 -14.76 0.97
N ASP A 32 -2.19 -13.97 0.00
CA ASP A 32 -2.01 -14.24 -1.44
C ASP A 32 -0.81 -13.49 -2.05
N HIS A 33 0.19 -13.15 -1.23
CA HIS A 33 1.41 -12.45 -1.66
C HIS A 33 1.14 -11.18 -2.49
N PRO A 34 0.45 -10.17 -1.91
CA PRO A 34 0.05 -8.97 -2.63
C PRO A 34 1.26 -8.15 -3.09
N THR A 35 0.98 -7.14 -3.92
CA THR A 35 2.01 -6.20 -4.37
C THR A 35 2.08 -4.98 -3.45
N ILE A 36 3.29 -4.49 -3.20
CA ILE A 36 3.59 -3.20 -2.56
C ILE A 36 4.65 -2.48 -3.39
N SER A 37 4.93 -1.21 -3.10
CA SER A 37 6.07 -0.50 -3.69
C SER A 37 7.16 -0.18 -2.69
N THR A 38 8.33 0.18 -3.21
CA THR A 38 9.44 0.76 -2.42
C THR A 38 9.04 2.03 -1.64
N GLN A 39 8.02 2.77 -2.09
CA GLN A 39 7.42 3.86 -1.29
C GLN A 39 6.78 3.29 -0.02
N VAL A 40 5.97 2.23 -0.13
CA VAL A 40 5.31 1.59 1.02
C VAL A 40 6.33 1.10 2.04
N LEU A 41 7.44 0.50 1.58
CA LEU A 41 8.55 0.10 2.47
C LEU A 41 9.17 1.31 3.20
N SER A 42 9.43 2.40 2.46
CA SER A 42 10.04 3.62 2.99
C SER A 42 9.16 4.29 4.04
N GLU A 43 7.86 4.42 3.75
CA GLU A 43 6.90 5.01 4.67
C GLU A 43 6.68 4.13 5.89
N THR A 44 6.61 2.81 5.71
CA THR A 44 6.51 1.84 6.81
C THR A 44 7.69 1.99 7.77
N ALA A 45 8.93 2.05 7.25
CA ALA A 45 10.12 2.25 8.08
C ALA A 45 10.07 3.58 8.86
N ASN A 46 9.67 4.67 8.20
CA ASN A 46 9.55 5.98 8.83
C ASN A 46 8.46 5.99 9.93
N VAL A 47 7.32 5.36 9.70
CA VAL A 47 6.24 5.25 10.69
C VAL A 47 6.65 4.34 11.85
N ALA A 48 7.21 3.16 11.58
CA ALA A 48 7.70 2.25 12.61
C ALA A 48 8.74 2.93 13.52
N ARG A 49 9.63 3.72 12.92
CA ARG A 49 10.62 4.48 13.68
C ARG A 49 10.01 5.61 14.51
N LYS A 50 9.19 6.47 13.90
CA LYS A 50 8.74 7.72 14.53
C LYS A 50 7.52 7.55 15.44
N LYS A 51 6.59 6.67 15.07
CA LYS A 51 5.32 6.50 15.79
C LYS A 51 5.34 5.29 16.71
N LEU A 52 6.02 4.20 16.32
CA LEU A 52 6.08 2.97 17.12
C LEU A 52 7.36 2.84 17.95
N ALA A 53 8.29 3.80 17.81
CA ALA A 53 9.59 3.81 18.49
C ALA A 53 10.39 2.50 18.31
N MET A 54 10.19 1.81 17.18
CA MET A 54 10.77 0.50 16.92
C MET A 54 12.32 0.60 16.75
N PRO A 55 13.11 -0.31 17.35
CA PRO A 55 14.55 -0.40 17.13
C PRO A 55 14.88 -0.64 15.65
N LEU A 56 16.02 -0.10 15.17
CA LEU A 56 16.43 -0.27 13.76
C LEU A 56 16.60 -1.74 13.36
N SER A 57 17.05 -2.59 14.28
CA SER A 57 17.18 -4.03 14.08
C SER A 57 15.83 -4.71 13.84
N GLU A 58 14.76 -4.25 14.50
CA GLU A 58 13.41 -4.77 14.28
C GLU A 58 12.79 -4.22 13.00
N ILE A 59 13.04 -2.94 12.68
CA ILE A 59 12.63 -2.37 11.39
C ILE A 59 13.26 -3.14 10.22
N GLY A 60 14.55 -3.48 10.31
CA GLY A 60 15.21 -4.30 9.29
C GLY A 60 14.55 -5.67 9.09
N LYS A 61 14.16 -6.33 10.19
CA LYS A 61 13.42 -7.61 10.14
C LYS A 61 12.02 -7.44 9.52
N LEU A 62 11.34 -6.36 9.86
CA LEU A 62 10.03 -6.03 9.30
C LEU A 62 10.11 -5.84 7.76
N LEU A 63 11.06 -5.06 7.27
CA LEU A 63 11.22 -4.85 5.83
C LEU A 63 11.57 -6.16 5.10
N ALA A 64 12.49 -6.96 5.67
CA ALA A 64 12.83 -8.26 5.09
C ALA A 64 11.64 -9.23 5.06
N MET A 65 10.77 -9.19 6.07
CA MET A 65 9.52 -9.96 6.08
C MET A 65 8.58 -9.49 4.98
N LEU A 66 8.38 -8.18 4.82
CA LEU A 66 7.52 -7.63 3.76
C LEU A 66 8.04 -7.99 2.37
N GLU A 67 9.36 -7.94 2.14
CA GLU A 67 9.99 -8.36 0.89
C GLU A 67 9.84 -9.86 0.60
N ALA A 68 9.81 -10.70 1.65
CA ALA A 68 9.59 -12.14 1.50
C ALA A 68 8.10 -12.49 1.29
N THR A 69 7.19 -11.70 1.83
CA THR A 69 5.75 -11.94 1.76
C THR A 69 5.10 -11.27 0.55
N CYS A 70 5.59 -10.13 0.09
CA CYS A 70 4.96 -9.33 -0.95
C CYS A 70 5.83 -9.27 -2.22
N ARG A 71 5.18 -9.07 -3.37
CA ARG A 71 5.89 -8.60 -4.57
C ARG A 71 6.19 -7.10 -4.40
N VAL A 72 7.45 -6.70 -4.57
CA VAL A 72 7.87 -5.30 -4.41
C VAL A 72 8.13 -4.66 -5.77
N GLU A 73 7.41 -3.57 -6.05
CA GLU A 73 7.60 -2.73 -7.23
C GLU A 73 8.47 -1.51 -6.91
N ILE A 74 9.40 -1.18 -7.81
CA ILE A 74 10.31 -0.05 -7.63
C ILE A 74 9.60 1.21 -8.11
N VAL A 75 9.61 2.27 -7.29
CA VAL A 75 9.18 3.58 -7.74
C VAL A 75 10.27 4.16 -8.63
N THR A 76 9.95 4.36 -9.89
CA THR A 76 10.87 4.92 -10.89
C THR A 76 10.53 6.38 -11.19
N PRO A 77 11.40 7.13 -11.88
CA PRO A 77 11.02 8.45 -12.40
C PRO A 77 9.77 8.42 -13.29
N ALA A 78 9.56 7.34 -14.05
CA ALA A 78 8.34 7.18 -14.85
C ALA A 78 7.09 7.07 -13.95
N THR A 79 7.18 6.31 -12.86
CA THR A 79 6.12 6.22 -11.83
C THR A 79 5.80 7.59 -11.23
N MET A 80 6.82 8.42 -10.99
CA MET A 80 6.64 9.80 -10.49
C MET A 80 5.92 10.70 -11.49
N HIS A 81 6.28 10.64 -12.78
CA HIS A 81 5.56 11.39 -13.81
C HIS A 81 4.09 10.94 -13.91
N ARG A 82 3.85 9.63 -13.87
CA ARG A 82 2.49 9.09 -13.86
C ARG A 82 1.70 9.55 -12.63
N ALA A 83 2.35 9.66 -11.46
CA ALA A 83 1.73 10.20 -10.25
C ALA A 83 1.33 11.67 -10.41
N LEU A 84 2.12 12.50 -11.10
CA LEU A 84 1.71 13.88 -11.41
C LEU A 84 0.44 13.90 -12.27
N ASP A 85 0.36 13.06 -13.30
CA ASP A 85 -0.81 12.97 -14.17
C ASP A 85 -2.06 12.48 -13.43
N ILE A 86 -1.89 11.55 -12.49
CA ILE A 86 -2.97 11.05 -11.62
C ILE A 86 -3.43 12.15 -10.66
N SER A 87 -2.49 12.85 -10.02
CA SER A 87 -2.79 13.95 -9.09
C SER A 87 -3.57 15.05 -9.80
N GLY A 88 -3.15 15.46 -11.00
CA GLY A 88 -3.85 16.49 -11.78
C GLY A 88 -5.27 16.09 -12.20
N ARG A 89 -5.53 14.80 -12.44
CA ARG A 89 -6.84 14.30 -12.90
C ARG A 89 -7.81 14.02 -11.76
N HIS A 90 -7.32 13.47 -10.66
CA HIS A 90 -8.16 13.00 -9.54
C HIS A 90 -8.11 13.91 -8.32
N GLY A 91 -7.20 14.90 -8.29
CA GLY A 91 -7.03 15.81 -7.16
C GLY A 91 -6.41 15.16 -5.92
N PHE A 92 -5.83 13.97 -6.06
CA PHE A 92 -5.20 13.24 -4.98
C PHE A 92 -3.91 13.90 -4.51
N SER A 93 -3.53 13.64 -3.25
CA SER A 93 -2.23 14.06 -2.74
C SER A 93 -1.09 13.41 -3.54
N TRP A 94 0.11 13.96 -3.42
CA TRP A 94 1.29 13.41 -4.10
C TRP A 94 1.52 11.94 -3.77
N PHE A 95 1.47 11.57 -2.48
CA PHE A 95 1.77 10.22 -2.03
C PHE A 95 0.67 9.23 -2.41
N ASP A 96 -0.60 9.62 -2.31
CA ASP A 96 -1.71 8.78 -2.78
C ASP A 96 -1.63 8.56 -4.29
N SER A 97 -1.27 9.60 -5.06
CA SER A 97 -1.10 9.49 -6.50
C SER A 97 0.04 8.54 -6.88
N LEU A 98 1.11 8.50 -6.06
CA LEU A 98 2.25 7.60 -6.26
C LEU A 98 1.91 6.14 -5.94
N ILE A 99 1.06 5.91 -4.93
CA ILE A 99 0.47 4.59 -4.65
C ILE A 99 -0.39 4.12 -5.82
N VAL A 100 -1.30 4.96 -6.31
CA VAL A 100 -2.17 4.65 -7.44
C VAL A 100 -1.35 4.38 -8.71
N ALA A 101 -0.32 5.18 -8.99
CA ALA A 101 0.58 4.98 -10.12
C ALA A 101 1.26 3.60 -10.04
N SER A 102 1.82 3.27 -8.87
CA SER A 102 2.51 1.99 -8.62
C SER A 102 1.57 0.80 -8.81
N ALA A 103 0.35 0.88 -8.27
CA ALA A 103 -0.66 -0.17 -8.39
C ALA A 103 -1.08 -0.41 -9.85
N LEU A 104 -1.27 0.67 -10.62
CA LEU A 104 -1.62 0.58 -12.04
C LEU A 104 -0.46 0.01 -12.88
N GLU A 105 0.78 0.38 -12.59
CA GLU A 105 1.99 -0.14 -13.25
C GLU A 105 2.22 -1.62 -12.96
N ALA A 106 1.97 -2.05 -11.72
CA ALA A 106 1.98 -3.46 -11.32
C ALA A 106 0.89 -4.30 -12.01
N GLY A 107 -0.07 -3.63 -12.64
CA GLY A 107 -1.23 -4.25 -13.27
C GLY A 107 -2.23 -4.82 -12.27
N CYS A 108 -2.28 -4.26 -11.05
CA CYS A 108 -3.24 -4.63 -10.01
C CYS A 108 -4.66 -4.24 -10.41
N ASP A 109 -5.62 -5.01 -9.89
CA ASP A 109 -7.06 -4.83 -10.09
C ASP A 109 -7.73 -4.25 -8.83
N ALA A 110 -7.11 -4.43 -7.66
CA ALA A 110 -7.56 -3.88 -6.39
C ALA A 110 -6.44 -3.09 -5.69
N LEU A 111 -6.77 -1.94 -5.11
CA LEU A 111 -5.92 -1.18 -4.20
C LEU A 111 -6.57 -1.16 -2.82
N TYR A 112 -5.89 -1.72 -1.82
CA TYR A 112 -6.33 -1.65 -0.43
C TYR A 112 -5.73 -0.44 0.27
N THR A 113 -6.58 0.50 0.66
CA THR A 113 -6.20 1.72 1.36
C THR A 113 -7.37 2.27 2.18
N GLU A 114 -7.08 2.89 3.32
CA GLU A 114 -8.07 3.66 4.08
C GLU A 114 -8.28 5.08 3.55
N ASP A 115 -7.28 5.65 2.88
CA ASP A 115 -7.20 7.09 2.62
C ASP A 115 -8.00 7.54 1.37
N LEU A 116 -8.38 6.60 0.50
CA LEU A 116 -9.15 6.86 -0.72
C LEU A 116 -10.60 6.38 -0.63
N GLN A 117 -11.44 6.87 -1.53
CA GLN A 117 -12.87 6.55 -1.54
C GLN A 117 -13.11 5.08 -1.90
N HIS A 118 -13.70 4.32 -0.96
CA HIS A 118 -14.09 2.93 -1.19
C HIS A 118 -15.05 2.81 -2.39
N GLY A 119 -14.81 1.81 -3.24
CA GLY A 119 -15.61 1.51 -4.44
C GLY A 119 -15.24 2.36 -5.66
N GLN A 120 -14.33 3.33 -5.53
CA GLN A 120 -13.86 4.12 -6.66
C GLN A 120 -13.08 3.25 -7.64
N VAL A 121 -13.35 3.42 -8.94
CA VAL A 121 -12.59 2.77 -10.02
C VAL A 121 -11.69 3.79 -10.70
N LEU A 122 -10.38 3.59 -10.60
CA LEU A 122 -9.35 4.46 -11.14
C LEU A 122 -8.85 3.93 -12.49
N GLU A 123 -8.74 4.84 -13.46
CA GLU A 123 -8.27 4.55 -14.83
C GLU A 123 -9.00 3.37 -15.50
N GLY A 124 -10.28 3.16 -15.14
CA GLY A 124 -11.13 2.09 -15.67
C GLY A 124 -10.71 0.66 -15.26
N LYS A 125 -9.76 0.51 -14.33
CA LYS A 125 -9.21 -0.81 -13.96
C LYS A 125 -9.06 -1.02 -12.46
N LEU A 126 -8.43 -0.08 -11.75
CA LEU A 126 -8.01 -0.28 -10.37
C LEU A 126 -9.15 0.08 -9.41
N THR A 127 -9.68 -0.91 -8.69
CA THR A 127 -10.77 -0.70 -7.72
C THR A 127 -10.21 -0.42 -6.33
N VAL A 128 -10.60 0.71 -5.74
CA VAL A 128 -10.21 1.09 -4.38
C VAL A 128 -11.08 0.35 -3.36
N THR A 129 -10.44 -0.40 -2.47
CA THR A 129 -11.08 -1.15 -1.40
C THR A 129 -10.58 -0.65 -0.05
N ASN A 130 -11.46 -0.05 0.76
CA ASN A 130 -11.15 0.17 2.17
C ASN A 130 -11.64 -1.05 2.95
N PRO A 131 -10.74 -1.89 3.50
CA PRO A 131 -11.15 -3.10 4.20
C PRO A 131 -11.83 -2.83 5.55
N PHE A 132 -11.88 -1.56 5.98
CA PHE A 132 -12.46 -1.13 7.25
C PHE A 132 -13.81 -0.41 7.08
N SER A 133 -14.21 -0.09 5.84
CA SER A 133 -15.55 0.43 5.59
C SER A 133 -16.56 -0.71 5.61
N VAL A 134 -17.56 -0.60 6.48
CA VAL A 134 -18.73 -1.48 6.54
C VAL A 134 -19.77 -1.03 5.51
#